data_AF-A0A838VF22-F1
#
_entry.id   AF-A0A838VF22-F1
#
_cell.length_a   1.000
_cell.length_b   1.000
_cell.length_c   1.000
_cell.angle_alpha   90.00
_cell.angle_beta   90.00
_cell.angle_gamma   90.00
#
_symmetry.space_group_name_H-M   'P 1'
#
loop_
_entity.id
_entity.type
_entity.pdbx_description
1 polymer ?
#
loop_
_entity_poly.entity_id
_entity_poly.type
_entity_poly.pdbx_seq_one_letter_code
_entity_poly.pdbx_strand_id
1 'polypeptide(L)'
;MTTVDPRTKLSNQLTEALNNREIEKEIRREITVTFRVSQEEKARLEQRCSGVVQSDYIRARLFDYSLPRPKLVIPEVNRQAIYELKKIGNNLNQQTRAINEAVKIGNQPLRDEVREYLETIKELTVLLEQTHQSITQISIKEDD
;
A
#
# COMPACT_ATOMS: atom_id res chain seq x y z
N MET A 1 -15.42 -7.08 -21.77
CA MET A 1 -14.13 -6.40 -21.95
C MET A 1 -13.74 -5.77 -20.63
N THR A 2 -12.73 -6.32 -19.95
CA THR A 2 -12.34 -5.92 -18.59
C THR A 2 -11.52 -4.63 -18.67
N THR A 3 -12.10 -3.53 -18.19
CA THR A 3 -11.41 -2.24 -18.08
C THR A 3 -10.29 -2.36 -17.07
N VAL A 4 -9.04 -2.29 -17.54
CA VAL A 4 -7.85 -2.32 -16.68
C VAL A 4 -7.92 -1.16 -15.68
N ASP A 5 -7.79 -1.47 -14.39
CA ASP A 5 -7.80 -0.50 -13.28
C ASP A 5 -6.78 0.63 -13.57
N PRO A 6 -7.17 1.92 -13.44
CA PRO A 6 -6.28 3.06 -13.68
C PRO A 6 -4.99 3.01 -12.86
N ARG A 7 -4.98 2.40 -11.68
CA ARG A 7 -3.76 2.20 -10.87
C ARG A 7 -2.78 1.25 -11.54
N THR A 8 -3.29 0.17 -12.10
CA THR A 8 -2.49 -0.83 -12.82
C THR A 8 -1.91 -0.23 -14.09
N LYS A 9 -2.68 0.62 -14.79
CA LYS A 9 -2.19 1.37 -15.95
C LYS A 9 -1.04 2.32 -15.57
N LEU A 10 -1.17 3.08 -14.49
CA LEU A 10 -0.13 3.99 -14.01
C LEU A 10 1.11 3.23 -13.54
N SER A 11 0.92 2.11 -12.83
CA SER A 11 2.01 1.25 -12.38
C SER A 11 2.80 0.70 -13.56
N ASN A 12 2.12 0.20 -14.59
CA ASN A 12 2.75 -0.34 -15.78
C ASN A 12 3.52 0.76 -16.55
N GLN A 13 2.94 1.96 -16.68
CA GLN A 13 3.61 3.11 -17.28
C GLN A 13 4.87 3.52 -16.52
N LEU A 14 4.84 3.49 -15.17
CA LEU A 14 6.01 3.78 -14.34
C LEU A 14 7.08 2.69 -14.49
N THR A 15 6.69 1.41 -14.47
CA THR A 15 7.62 0.30 -14.67
C THR A 15 8.31 0.37 -16.03
N GLU A 16 7.57 0.70 -17.09
CA GLU A 16 8.10 0.88 -18.44
C GLU A 16 9.05 2.09 -18.52
N ALA A 17 8.71 3.21 -17.88
CA ALA A 17 9.58 4.38 -17.81
C ALA A 17 10.85 4.17 -16.98
N LEU A 18 10.81 3.27 -15.99
CA LEU A 18 11.94 2.98 -15.09
C LEU A 18 12.84 1.84 -15.61
N ASN A 19 12.30 0.87 -16.33
CA ASN A 19 13.07 -0.25 -16.90
C ASN A 19 14.12 0.20 -17.93
N ASN A 20 13.88 1.32 -18.62
CA ASN A 20 14.84 1.89 -19.58
C ASN A 20 15.94 2.73 -18.92
N ARG A 21 15.95 2.85 -17.59
CA ARG A 21 17.08 3.45 -16.87
C ARG A 21 18.03 2.33 -16.51
N GLU A 22 19.12 2.21 -17.26
CA GLU A 22 20.29 1.47 -16.78
C GLU A 22 20.74 2.12 -15.48
N ILE A 23 20.42 1.47 -14.35
CA ILE A 23 21.02 1.82 -13.08
C ILE A 23 22.46 1.36 -13.22
N GLU A 24 23.37 2.29 -13.49
CA GLU A 24 24.81 2.02 -13.48
C GLU A 24 25.13 1.20 -12.23
N LYS A 25 25.59 -0.04 -12.42
CA LYS A 25 25.97 -0.90 -11.30
C LYS A 25 27.00 -0.15 -10.49
N GLU A 26 26.70 0.05 -9.21
CA GLU A 26 27.61 0.74 -8.30
C GLU A 26 28.93 -0.04 -8.24
N ILE A 27 29.97 0.49 -8.88
CA ILE A 27 31.32 -0.08 -8.85
C ILE A 27 31.80 0.00 -7.41
N ARG A 28 32.24 -1.15 -6.87
CA ARG A 28 32.77 -1.22 -5.51
C ARG A 28 34.03 -0.35 -5.40
N ARG A 29 34.03 0.54 -4.43
CA ARG A 29 35.15 1.46 -4.16
C ARG A 29 36.12 0.80 -3.19
N GLU A 30 37.19 0.21 -3.71
CA GLU A 30 38.18 -0.55 -2.92
C GLU A 30 39.40 0.29 -2.51
N ILE A 31 39.64 1.40 -3.20
CA ILE A 31 40.80 2.27 -2.96
C ILE A 31 40.48 3.26 -1.83
N THR A 32 41.35 3.32 -0.81
CA THR A 32 41.27 4.28 0.29
C THR A 32 42.27 5.41 0.09
N VAL A 33 41.82 6.66 0.18
CA VAL A 33 42.67 7.86 0.15
C VAL A 33 42.74 8.45 1.56
N THR A 34 43.94 8.55 2.11
CA THR A 34 44.19 9.17 3.44
C THR A 34 45.09 10.39 3.28
N PHE A 35 44.75 11.47 4.00
CA PHE A 35 45.56 12.69 4.06
C PHE A 35 45.43 13.31 5.46
N ARG A 36 46.43 14.10 5.84
CA ARG A 36 46.44 14.80 7.13
C ARG A 36 45.76 16.16 6.95
N VAL A 37 44.97 16.54 7.95
CA VAL A 37 44.29 17.84 8.02
C VAL A 37 44.58 18.50 9.35
N SER A 38 44.58 19.83 9.35
CA SER A 38 44.57 20.64 10.58
C SER A 38 43.23 20.53 11.32
N GLN A 39 43.20 20.97 12.58
CA GLN A 39 41.98 21.00 13.38
C GLN A 39 40.91 21.93 12.77
N GLU A 40 41.33 23.09 12.23
CA GLU A 40 40.42 24.05 11.60
C GLU A 40 39.78 23.49 10.32
N GLU A 41 40.57 22.79 9.49
CA GLU A 41 40.06 22.13 8.29
C GLU A 41 39.07 21.02 8.63
N LYS A 42 39.35 20.23 9.68
CA LYS A 42 38.44 19.21 10.16
C LYS A 42 37.10 19.82 10.62
N ALA A 43 37.14 20.88 11.44
CA ALA A 43 35.94 21.54 11.93
C ALA A 43 35.09 22.12 10.78
N ARG A 44 35.76 22.75 9.79
CA ARG A 44 35.10 23.29 8.60
C ARG A 44 34.45 22.19 7.76
N LEU A 45 35.09 21.03 7.66
CA LEU A 45 34.55 19.88 6.95
C LEU A 45 33.33 19.29 7.67
N GLU A 46 33.39 19.12 8.99
CA GLU A 46 32.26 18.63 9.79
C GLU A 46 31.05 19.56 9.69
N GLN A 47 31.24 20.88 9.79
CA GLN A 47 30.16 21.86 9.64
C GLN A 47 29.47 21.75 8.27
N ARG A 48 30.26 21.58 7.20
CA ARG A 48 29.74 21.43 5.83
C ARG A 48 29.07 20.09 5.57
N CYS A 49 29.43 19.08 6.36
CA CYS A 49 28.84 17.75 6.29
C CYS A 49 27.61 17.60 7.20
N SER A 50 27.10 18.67 7.83
CA SER A 50 25.92 18.58 8.69
C SER A 50 24.71 18.03 7.91
N GLY A 51 24.24 16.84 8.30
CA GLY A 51 23.13 16.15 7.65
C GLY A 51 23.49 15.31 6.41
N VAL A 52 24.77 15.25 6.02
CA VAL A 52 25.26 14.47 4.87
C VAL A 52 26.49 13.63 5.23
N VAL A 53 26.70 12.51 4.56
CA VAL A 53 27.88 11.68 4.82
C VAL A 53 29.13 12.38 4.31
N GLN A 54 30.18 12.47 5.14
CA GLN A 54 31.41 13.18 4.79
C GLN A 54 32.08 12.65 3.52
N SER A 55 32.09 11.33 3.32
CA SER A 55 32.65 10.71 2.11
C SER A 55 31.86 11.06 0.85
N ASP A 56 30.52 11.16 0.94
CA ASP A 56 29.67 11.60 -0.16
C ASP A 56 29.87 13.09 -0.46
N TYR A 57 30.03 13.91 0.59
CA TYR A 57 30.32 15.34 0.45
C TYR A 57 31.67 15.58 -0.25
N ILE A 58 32.72 14.88 0.18
CA ILE A 58 34.06 14.97 -0.45
C ILE A 58 33.98 14.53 -1.91
N ARG A 59 33.31 13.42 -2.21
CA ARG A 59 33.16 12.93 -3.58
C ARG A 59 32.39 13.91 -4.47
N ALA A 60 31.29 14.48 -3.99
CA ALA A 60 30.54 15.51 -4.71
C ALA A 60 31.34 16.77 -4.98
N ARG A 61 32.32 17.09 -4.13
CA ARG A 61 33.20 18.25 -4.34
C ARG A 61 34.42 17.97 -5.24
N LEU A 62 34.85 16.71 -5.37
CA LEU A 62 36.06 16.34 -6.12
C LEU A 62 35.79 15.69 -7.48
N PHE A 63 34.65 15.02 -7.66
CA PHE A 63 34.35 14.21 -8.85
C PHE A 63 33.04 14.63 -9.53
N ASP A 64 32.59 15.87 -9.32
CA ASP A 64 31.38 16.45 -9.93
C ASP A 64 30.08 15.66 -9.69
N TYR A 65 30.03 14.81 -8.66
CA TYR A 65 28.79 14.17 -8.25
C TYR A 65 27.82 15.22 -7.70
N SER A 66 26.53 14.93 -7.84
CA SER A 66 25.47 15.75 -7.22
C SER A 66 25.67 15.84 -5.72
N LEU A 67 25.57 17.07 -5.17
CA LEU A 67 25.66 17.28 -3.73
C LEU A 67 24.61 16.42 -2.99
N PRO A 68 25.01 15.66 -1.97
CA PRO A 68 24.08 14.85 -1.20
C PRO A 68 23.04 15.77 -0.57
N ARG A 69 21.76 15.43 -0.74
CA ARG A 69 20.69 16.15 -0.07
C ARG A 69 20.66 15.70 1.39
N PRO A 70 20.59 16.63 2.35
CA PRO A 70 20.46 16.25 3.74
C PRO A 70 19.21 15.38 3.89
N LYS A 71 19.38 14.18 4.45
CA LYS A 71 18.22 13.35 4.77
C LYS A 71 17.41 14.14 5.78
N LEU A 72 16.09 14.26 5.56
CA LEU A 72 15.18 14.85 6.54
C LEU A 72 15.39 14.13 7.87
N VAL A 73 16.06 14.79 8.81
CA VAL A 73 16.23 14.28 10.15
C VAL A 73 14.91 14.51 10.84
N ILE A 74 14.11 13.45 10.93
CA ILE A 74 12.92 13.44 11.76
C ILE A 74 13.39 13.67 13.21
N PRO A 75 12.92 14.74 13.88
CA PRO A 75 13.23 15.00 15.28
C PRO A 75 12.91 13.78 16.14
N GLU A 76 13.73 13.48 17.13
CA GLU A 76 13.56 12.27 17.96
C GLU A 76 12.17 12.19 18.61
N VAL A 77 11.65 13.34 19.03
CA VAL A 77 10.28 13.50 19.57
C VAL A 77 9.21 12.96 18.62
N ASN A 78 9.42 13.08 17.31
CA ASN A 78 8.44 12.70 16.30
C ASN A 78 8.62 11.26 15.79
N ARG A 79 9.72 10.57 16.16
CA ARG A 79 9.99 9.20 15.68
C ARG A 79 8.97 8.21 16.19
N GLN A 80 8.58 8.30 17.46
CA GLN A 80 7.59 7.40 18.05
C GLN A 80 6.22 7.62 17.41
N ALA A 81 5.80 8.88 17.24
CA ALA A 81 4.53 9.21 16.59
C ALA A 81 4.47 8.68 15.15
N ILE A 82 5.56 8.83 14.38
CA ILE A 82 5.63 8.31 13.00
C ILE A 82 5.63 6.78 12.97
N TYR A 83 6.28 6.13 13.93
CA TYR A 83 6.26 4.67 14.05
C TYR A 83 4.84 4.14 14.30
N GLU A 84 4.12 4.74 15.25
CA GLU A 84 2.73 4.35 15.54
C GLU A 84 1.80 4.65 14.37
N LEU A 85 1.93 5.82 13.73
CA LEU A 85 1.14 6.17 12.54
C LEU A 85 1.39 5.18 11.39
N LYS A 86 2.64 4.76 11.19
CA LYS A 86 2.97 3.74 10.18
C LYS A 86 2.32 2.39 10.51
N LYS A 87 2.31 1.98 11.77
CA LYS A 87 1.67 0.75 12.23
C LYS A 87 0.16 0.79 11.99
N ILE A 88 -0.50 1.89 12.33
CA ILE A 88 -1.93 2.12 12.07
C ILE A 88 -2.22 2.09 10.57
N GLY A 89 -1.43 2.80 9.76
CA GLY A 89 -1.59 2.82 8.31
C GLY A 89 -1.43 1.43 7.67
N ASN A 90 -0.48 0.62 8.15
CA ASN A 90 -0.30 -0.76 7.71
C ASN A 90 -1.51 -1.63 8.04
N ASN A 91 -2.04 -1.53 9.27
CA ASN A 91 -3.20 -2.29 9.70
C ASN A 91 -4.44 -1.93 8.88
N LEU A 92 -4.65 -0.64 8.60
CA LEU A 92 -5.75 -0.18 7.76
C LEU A 92 -5.62 -0.74 6.35
N ASN A 93 -4.43 -0.66 5.76
CA ASN A 93 -4.19 -1.18 4.41
C ASN A 93 -4.42 -2.71 4.32
N GLN A 94 -4.05 -3.46 5.35
CA GLN A 94 -4.33 -4.90 5.44
C GLN A 94 -5.83 -5.19 5.52
N GLN A 95 -6.56 -4.48 6.38
CA GLN A 95 -8.02 -4.64 6.49
C GLN A 95 -8.72 -4.25 5.19
N THR A 96 -8.32 -3.15 4.55
CA THR A 96 -8.87 -2.74 3.26
C THR A 96 -8.60 -3.77 2.17
N ARG A 97 -7.41 -4.38 2.13
CA ARG A 97 -7.12 -5.47 1.19
C ARG A 97 -7.98 -6.70 1.46
N ALA A 98 -8.07 -7.12 2.73
CA ALA A 98 -8.90 -8.25 3.12
C ALA A 98 -10.38 -8.04 2.77
N ILE A 99 -10.92 -6.84 3.00
CA ILE A 99 -12.29 -6.48 2.63
C ILE A 99 -12.47 -6.47 1.11
N ASN A 100 -11.56 -5.84 0.36
CA ASN A 100 -11.67 -5.78 -1.10
C ASN A 100 -11.51 -7.16 -1.75
N GLU A 101 -10.70 -8.04 -1.17
CA GLU A 101 -10.55 -9.42 -1.60
C GLU A 101 -11.80 -10.24 -1.28
N ALA A 102 -12.36 -10.09 -0.08
CA ALA A 102 -13.62 -10.70 0.33
C ALA A 102 -14.78 -10.28 -0.59
N VAL A 103 -14.90 -8.98 -0.90
CA VAL A 103 -15.88 -8.43 -1.85
C VAL A 103 -15.69 -8.98 -3.26
N LYS A 104 -14.44 -9.12 -3.74
CA LYS A 104 -14.14 -9.69 -5.07
C LYS A 104 -14.48 -11.17 -5.18
N ILE A 105 -14.38 -11.92 -4.08
CA ILE A 105 -14.70 -13.35 -4.02
C ILE A 105 -16.22 -13.57 -3.83
N GLY A 106 -17.02 -12.51 -3.67
CA GLY A 106 -18.47 -12.60 -3.42
C GLY A 106 -18.81 -13.01 -1.98
N ASN A 107 -17.79 -13.28 -1.16
CA ASN A 107 -17.91 -13.42 0.29
C ASN A 107 -17.80 -12.03 0.91
N GLN A 108 -18.88 -11.27 0.85
CA GLN A 108 -19.11 -10.28 1.91
C GLN A 108 -19.02 -11.04 3.25
N PRO A 109 -18.53 -10.46 4.36
CA PRO A 109 -18.61 -11.12 5.66
C PRO A 109 -20.09 -11.13 6.10
N LEU A 110 -20.89 -11.98 5.44
CA LEU A 110 -22.17 -12.44 5.89
C LEU A 110 -21.83 -13.30 7.09
N ARG A 111 -21.96 -12.71 8.28
CA ARG A 111 -21.93 -13.45 9.54
C ARG A 111 -22.82 -14.68 9.41
N ASP A 112 -22.51 -15.79 10.08
CA ASP A 112 -23.31 -17.03 9.99
C ASP A 112 -24.82 -16.76 10.19
N GLU A 113 -25.14 -15.78 11.03
CA GLU A 113 -26.47 -15.17 11.22
C GLU A 113 -27.18 -14.81 9.90
N VAL A 114 -26.48 -14.19 8.95
CA VAL A 114 -27.04 -13.73 7.66
C VAL A 114 -27.35 -14.88 6.71
N ARG A 115 -26.65 -16.02 6.86
CA ARG A 115 -26.93 -17.22 6.06
C ARG A 115 -28.21 -17.92 6.53
N GLU A 116 -28.42 -17.98 7.84
CA GLU A 116 -29.65 -18.49 8.45
C GLU A 116 -30.87 -17.63 8.06
N TYR A 117 -30.70 -16.31 7.99
CA TYR A 117 -31.73 -15.41 7.47
C TYR A 117 -32.06 -15.64 6.00
N LEU A 118 -31.08 -15.99 5.16
CA LEU A 118 -31.34 -16.30 3.75
C LEU A 118 -32.07 -17.64 3.56
N GLU A 119 -31.80 -18.63 4.39
CA GLU A 119 -32.51 -19.91 4.36
C GLU A 119 -33.96 -19.75 4.79
N THR A 120 -34.20 -19.05 5.91
CA THR A 120 -35.56 -18.74 6.37
C THR A 120 -36.36 -17.92 5.36
N ILE A 121 -35.76 -16.94 4.68
CA ILE A 121 -36.45 -16.18 3.62
C ILE A 121 -36.84 -17.08 2.44
N LYS A 122 -36.00 -18.04 2.05
CA LYS A 122 -36.33 -18.99 0.97
C LYS A 122 -37.48 -19.91 1.36
N GLU A 123 -37.45 -20.44 2.59
CA GLU A 123 -38.53 -21.29 3.11
C GLU A 123 -39.87 -20.53 3.16
N LEU A 124 -39.86 -19.28 3.63
CA LEU A 124 -41.05 -18.43 3.64
C LEU A 124 -41.60 -18.17 2.23
N THR A 125 -40.71 -17.98 1.25
CA THR A 125 -41.12 -17.76 -0.15
C THR A 125 -41.83 -18.99 -0.71
N VAL A 126 -41.32 -20.19 -0.42
CA VAL A 126 -41.94 -21.46 -0.83
C VAL A 126 -43.32 -21.63 -0.17
N LEU A 127 -43.43 -21.31 1.12
CA LEU A 127 -44.68 -21.40 1.86
C LEU A 127 -45.74 -20.40 1.35
N LEU A 128 -45.32 -19.18 1.02
CA LEU A 128 -46.18 -18.18 0.37
C LEU A 128 -46.67 -18.65 -1.00
N GLU A 129 -45.79 -19.26 -1.80
CA GLU A 129 -46.18 -19.78 -3.12
C GLU A 129 -47.20 -20.93 -2.99
N GLN A 130 -46.98 -21.84 -2.04
CA GLN A 130 -47.90 -22.95 -1.76
C GLN A 130 -49.25 -22.47 -1.24
N THR A 131 -49.26 -21.48 -0.34
CA THR A 131 -50.50 -20.92 0.20
C THR A 131 -51.26 -20.14 -0.87
N HIS A 132 -50.55 -19.37 -1.71
CA HIS A 132 -51.14 -18.69 -2.87
C HIS A 132 -51.76 -19.69 -3.86
N GLN A 133 -51.06 -20.77 -4.21
CA GLN A 133 -51.59 -21.84 -5.06
C GLN A 133 -52.82 -22.52 -4.44
N SER A 134 -52.79 -22.78 -3.13
CA SER A 134 -53.91 -23.39 -2.40
C SER A 134 -55.15 -22.49 -2.43
N ILE A 135 -54.98 -21.18 -2.18
CA ILE A 135 -56.08 -20.19 -2.24
C ILE A 135 -56.63 -20.08 -3.66
N THR A 136 -55.76 -20.04 -4.67
CA THR A 136 -56.16 -19.97 -6.09
C THR A 136 -56.94 -21.21 -6.50
N GLN A 137 -56.55 -22.41 -6.04
CA GLN A 137 -57.28 -23.65 -6.31
C GLN A 137 -58.63 -23.75 -5.58
N ILE A 138 -58.77 -23.14 -4.40
CA ILE A 138 -60.02 -23.06 -3.65
C ILE A 138 -61.00 -22.11 -4.35
N SER A 139 -60.53 -20.94 -4.82
CA SER A 139 -61.36 -19.96 -5.52
C SER A 139 -61.93 -20.48 -6.86
N ILE A 140 -61.30 -21.47 -7.50
CA ILE A 140 -61.79 -22.08 -8.75
C ILE A 140 -62.89 -23.13 -8.49
N LYS A 141 -62.99 -23.67 -7.26
CA LYS A 141 -63.97 -24.71 -6.90
C LYS A 141 -65.29 -24.18 -6.34
N GLU A 142 -65.36 -22.90 -5.97
CA GLU A 142 -66.57 -22.28 -5.40
C GLU A 142 -67.47 -21.60 -6.45
N ASP A 143 -67.01 -21.50 -7.72
CA ASP A 143 -67.75 -20.87 -8.83
C ASP A 143 -68.37 -21.87 -9.85
N ASP A 144 -68.36 -23.19 -9.55
CA ASP A 144 -69.09 -24.26 -10.27
C ASP A 144 -70.23 -24.83 -9.39
#